data_AF-A0A939NHV1-F1
#
_entry.id   AF-A0A939NHV1-F1
#
_cell.length_a   1.000
_cell.length_b   1.000
_cell.length_c   1.000
_cell.angle_alpha   90.00
_cell.angle_beta   90.00
_cell.angle_gamma   90.00
#
_symmetry.space_group_name_H-M   'P 1'
#
loop_
_entity.id
_entity.type
_entity.pdbx_description
1 polymer ?
#
loop_
_entity_poly.entity_id
_entity_poly.type
_entity_poly.pdbx_seq_one_letter_code
_entity_poly.pdbx_strand_id
1 'polypeptide(L)'
;MTRQPSQLGNVMLGLCVRGQYYDRTSDSTFGVVGGENKYYPLQEKRQNGADIITDPAVSTRLGETVASGFAETLKTLHNRSLGVINDEQTIIACSVTGAVGTSLSTLLKGATSTPYYQRLISCVQGHMQAAAAAGHTDVRVAGLVFLQGKTTTGYGTRKLSANVESVD
;
A
#
# COMPACT_ATOMS: atom_id res chain seq x y z
N MET A 1 -13.54 -4.11 5.85
CA MET A 1 -12.35 -4.53 5.09
C MET A 1 -12.77 -5.63 4.14
N THR A 2 -12.37 -5.55 2.86
CA THR A 2 -12.88 -6.42 1.80
C THR A 2 -12.16 -7.76 1.81
N ARG A 3 -12.80 -8.79 2.39
CA ARG A 3 -12.35 -10.19 2.26
C ARG A 3 -12.74 -10.81 0.92
N GLN A 4 -13.54 -10.10 0.14
CA GLN A 4 -13.94 -10.44 -1.23
C GLN A 4 -13.24 -9.49 -2.20
N PRO A 5 -13.03 -9.90 -3.46
CA PRO A 5 -12.56 -9.00 -4.51
C PRO A 5 -13.42 -7.74 -4.61
N SER A 6 -12.78 -6.61 -4.94
CA SER A 6 -13.47 -5.33 -5.19
C SER A 6 -14.62 -5.49 -6.18
N GLN A 7 -15.78 -4.95 -5.82
CA GLN A 7 -16.95 -4.89 -6.69
C GLN A 7 -16.92 -3.66 -7.62
N LEU A 8 -16.02 -2.70 -7.36
CA LEU A 8 -15.88 -1.46 -8.13
C LEU A 8 -14.74 -1.53 -9.17
N GLY A 9 -14.10 -2.71 -9.33
CA GLY A 9 -13.01 -2.93 -10.28
C GLY A 9 -11.66 -2.36 -9.84
N ASN A 10 -11.51 -1.99 -8.56
CA ASN A 10 -10.21 -1.56 -8.03
C ASN A 10 -9.22 -2.72 -8.00
N VAL A 11 -7.94 -2.39 -8.07
CA VAL A 11 -6.85 -3.38 -8.18
C VAL A 11 -5.77 -3.20 -7.11
N MET A 12 -4.94 -4.23 -6.95
CA MET A 12 -3.77 -4.23 -6.07
C MET A 12 -2.55 -4.78 -6.81
N LEU A 13 -1.35 -4.37 -6.38
CA LEU A 13 -0.10 -4.88 -6.95
C LEU A 13 0.24 -6.23 -6.35
N GLY A 14 0.29 -7.26 -7.20
CA GLY A 14 0.51 -8.64 -6.79
C GLY A 14 -0.70 -9.26 -6.09
N LEU A 15 -0.47 -10.35 -5.37
CA LEU A 15 -1.53 -11.19 -4.83
C LEU A 15 -2.11 -10.70 -3.50
N CYS A 16 -1.59 -9.62 -2.92
CA CYS A 16 -2.11 -8.97 -1.73
C CYS A 16 -1.76 -7.47 -1.74
N VAL A 17 -2.63 -6.64 -1.15
CA VAL A 17 -2.40 -5.19 -1.01
C VAL A 17 -1.16 -4.89 -0.18
N ARG A 18 -0.87 -5.73 0.83
CA ARG A 18 0.32 -5.61 1.66
C ARG A 18 1.46 -6.41 1.06
N GLY A 19 2.63 -5.79 0.95
CA GLY A 19 3.85 -6.49 0.55
C GLY A 19 4.29 -7.56 1.57
N GLN A 20 5.24 -8.41 1.18
CA GLN A 20 5.76 -9.51 2.00
C GLN A 20 6.43 -9.03 3.30
N TYR A 21 6.85 -7.77 3.34
CA TYR A 21 7.66 -7.18 4.39
C TYR A 21 6.85 -6.24 5.30
N TYR A 22 6.19 -6.80 6.32
CA TYR A 22 5.46 -6.01 7.33
C TYR A 22 6.22 -5.84 8.65
N ASP A 23 7.25 -6.65 8.90
CA ASP A 23 8.24 -6.44 9.96
C ASP A 23 9.40 -5.57 9.47
N ARG A 24 10.29 -5.18 10.38
CA ARG A 24 11.49 -4.43 10.02
C ARG A 24 12.40 -5.29 9.12
N THR A 25 12.92 -4.67 8.07
CA THR A 25 13.80 -5.34 7.10
C THR A 25 14.70 -4.32 6.39
N SER A 26 15.88 -4.78 5.96
CA SER A 26 16.84 -4.05 5.13
C SER A 26 16.55 -4.12 3.63
N ASP A 27 15.44 -4.73 3.19
CA ASP A 27 15.11 -4.85 1.77
C ASP A 27 14.65 -3.50 1.19
N SER A 28 15.38 -2.99 0.20
CA SER A 28 15.03 -1.74 -0.48
C SER A 28 13.91 -1.91 -1.50
N THR A 29 13.63 -3.15 -1.92
CA THR A 29 12.61 -3.46 -2.91
C THR A 29 11.28 -3.80 -2.23
N PHE A 30 10.18 -3.34 -2.83
CA PHE A 30 8.84 -3.73 -2.41
C PHE A 30 8.66 -5.22 -2.69
N GLY A 31 8.52 -6.01 -1.64
CA GLY A 31 8.27 -7.44 -1.75
C GLY A 31 6.85 -7.67 -2.24
N VAL A 32 6.64 -7.74 -3.54
CA VAL A 32 5.32 -8.03 -4.12
C VAL A 32 4.97 -9.49 -3.86
N VAL A 33 3.80 -9.73 -3.26
CA VAL A 33 3.32 -11.09 -3.01
C VAL A 33 3.02 -11.77 -4.35
N GLY A 34 3.62 -12.93 -4.60
CA GLY A 34 3.58 -13.62 -5.89
C GLY A 34 4.72 -13.27 -6.85
N GLY A 35 5.63 -12.36 -6.47
CA GLY A 35 6.89 -12.12 -7.18
C GLY A 35 6.80 -11.29 -8.47
N GLU A 36 5.59 -10.95 -8.91
CA GLU A 36 5.36 -10.24 -10.19
C GLU A 36 4.62 -8.92 -9.98
N ASN A 37 5.10 -7.87 -10.66
CA ASN A 37 4.41 -6.58 -10.75
C ASN A 37 3.21 -6.67 -11.70
N LYS A 38 2.13 -7.30 -11.23
CA LYS A 38 0.89 -7.50 -11.99
C LYS A 38 -0.33 -7.09 -11.17
N TYR A 39 -1.35 -6.56 -11.83
CA TYR A 39 -2.60 -6.21 -11.17
C TYR A 39 -3.51 -7.42 -10.98
N TYR A 40 -4.07 -7.50 -9.77
CA TYR A 40 -5.13 -8.42 -9.39
C TYR A 40 -6.28 -7.63 -8.77
N PRO A 41 -7.52 -8.17 -8.77
CA PRO A 41 -8.65 -7.53 -8.09
C PRO A 41 -8.29 -7.21 -6.63
N LEU A 42 -8.59 -5.98 -6.20
CA LEU A 42 -8.28 -5.51 -4.86
C LEU A 42 -8.96 -6.39 -3.81
N GLN A 43 -8.16 -7.00 -2.94
CA GLN A 43 -8.64 -7.88 -1.87
C GLN A 43 -7.65 -7.89 -0.71
N GLU A 44 -8.13 -7.70 0.51
CA GLU A 44 -7.32 -7.94 1.71
C GLU A 44 -7.19 -9.45 1.90
N LYS A 45 -5.95 -9.93 1.97
CA LYS A 45 -5.68 -11.34 2.23
C LYS A 45 -4.94 -11.49 3.54
N ARG A 46 -5.23 -12.60 4.22
CA ARG A 46 -4.40 -13.07 5.33
C ARG A 46 -3.09 -13.59 4.74
N GLN A 47 -1.96 -13.19 5.31
CA GLN A 47 -0.65 -13.58 4.81
C GLN A 47 0.37 -13.82 5.94
N ASN A 48 1.40 -14.60 5.63
CA ASN A 48 2.64 -14.67 6.42
C ASN A 48 3.82 -14.55 5.46
N GLY A 49 4.52 -13.42 5.49
CA GLY A 49 5.49 -13.06 4.45
C GLY A 49 4.85 -13.08 3.06
N ALA A 50 5.37 -13.95 2.19
CA ALA A 50 4.88 -14.21 0.83
C ALA A 50 3.69 -15.16 0.74
N ASP A 51 3.40 -15.90 1.81
CA ASP A 51 2.41 -16.97 1.76
C ASP A 51 1.01 -16.42 2.07
N ILE A 52 0.05 -16.69 1.19
CA ILE A 52 -1.37 -16.40 1.43
C ILE A 52 -1.97 -17.52 2.26
N ILE A 53 -2.61 -17.15 3.37
CA ILE A 53 -3.26 -18.10 4.28
C ILE A 53 -4.74 -18.18 3.91
N THR A 54 -5.13 -19.32 3.34
CA THR A 54 -6.52 -19.61 2.93
C THR A 54 -7.28 -20.44 3.95
N ASP A 55 -6.57 -21.18 4.83
CA ASP A 55 -7.20 -22.00 5.86
C ASP A 55 -7.81 -21.11 6.96
N PRO A 56 -9.14 -21.14 7.16
CA PRO A 56 -9.81 -20.38 8.20
C PRO A 56 -9.41 -20.81 9.62
N ALA A 57 -8.93 -22.05 9.83
CA ALA A 57 -8.55 -22.59 11.14
C ALA A 57 -7.22 -22.02 11.66
N VAL A 58 -6.35 -21.56 10.77
CA VAL A 58 -5.13 -20.84 11.17
C VAL A 58 -5.54 -19.54 11.84
N SER A 59 -5.01 -19.21 13.02
CA SER A 59 -5.25 -17.91 13.66
C SER A 59 -4.15 -16.93 13.27
N THR A 60 -4.47 -15.93 12.46
CA THR A 60 -3.56 -14.80 12.18
C THR A 60 -4.33 -13.51 11.97
N ARG A 61 -3.73 -12.40 12.41
CA ARG A 61 -4.20 -11.03 12.13
C ARG A 61 -3.33 -10.33 11.08
N LEU A 62 -2.37 -11.04 10.51
CA LEU A 62 -1.42 -10.52 9.54
C LEU A 62 -2.08 -10.46 8.16
N GLY A 63 -2.06 -9.27 7.55
CA GLY A 63 -2.53 -9.05 6.19
C GLY A 63 -3.62 -7.99 6.05
N GLU A 64 -4.50 -7.81 7.04
CA GLU A 64 -5.54 -6.77 6.97
C GLU A 64 -4.94 -5.35 7.06
N THR A 65 -5.44 -4.46 6.20
CA THR A 65 -5.02 -3.05 6.13
C THR A 65 -6.20 -2.10 5.93
N VAL A 66 -5.96 -0.79 6.06
CA VAL A 66 -6.96 0.23 5.73
C VAL A 66 -7.09 0.49 4.23
N ALA A 67 -6.18 -0.04 3.41
CA ALA A 67 -6.02 0.36 2.01
C ALA A 67 -7.23 0.00 1.17
N SER A 68 -7.79 -1.21 1.33
CA SER A 68 -9.02 -1.57 0.62
C SER A 68 -10.18 -0.63 0.94
N GLY A 69 -10.44 -0.38 2.22
CA GLY A 69 -11.51 0.53 2.64
C GLY A 69 -11.32 1.95 2.10
N PHE A 70 -10.08 2.43 2.08
CA PHE A 70 -9.73 3.73 1.52
C PHE A 70 -9.98 3.78 0.00
N ALA A 71 -9.45 2.83 -0.77
CA ALA A 71 -9.61 2.78 -2.22
C ALA A 71 -11.08 2.62 -2.64
N GLU A 72 -11.83 1.73 -1.98
CA GLU A 72 -13.27 1.57 -2.24
C GLU A 72 -14.05 2.85 -1.93
N THR A 73 -13.70 3.55 -0.85
CA THR A 73 -14.37 4.81 -0.50
C THR A 73 -14.08 5.90 -1.53
N LEU A 74 -12.83 6.06 -1.96
CA LEU A 74 -12.47 7.02 -3.01
C LEU A 74 -13.20 6.72 -4.32
N LYS A 75 -13.24 5.44 -4.72
CA LYS A 75 -13.93 5.01 -5.93
C LYS A 75 -15.44 5.23 -5.84
N THR A 76 -16.03 4.97 -4.67
CA THR A 76 -17.46 5.24 -4.41
C THR A 76 -17.77 6.73 -4.53
N LEU A 77 -16.93 7.60 -3.97
CA LEU A 77 -17.11 9.05 -4.05
C LEU A 77 -16.97 9.56 -5.50
N HIS A 78 -15.99 9.06 -6.24
CA HIS A 78 -15.83 9.35 -7.67
C HIS A 78 -17.07 8.95 -8.48
N ASN A 79 -17.51 7.69 -8.34
CA ASN A 79 -18.69 7.18 -9.06
C ASN A 79 -19.94 7.99 -8.72
N ARG A 80 -20.14 8.32 -7.43
CA ARG A 80 -21.23 9.18 -6.97
C ARG A 80 -21.18 10.58 -7.59
N SER A 81 -19.99 11.16 -7.75
CA SER A 81 -19.82 12.49 -8.35
C SER A 81 -20.23 12.52 -9.84
N LEU A 82 -20.10 11.38 -10.52
CA LEU A 82 -20.51 11.19 -11.92
C LEU A 82 -21.94 10.67 -12.08
N GLY A 83 -22.61 10.28 -11.00
CA GLY A 83 -23.96 9.70 -11.03
C GLY A 83 -24.03 8.29 -11.64
N VAL A 84 -22.91 7.55 -11.65
CA VAL A 84 -22.84 6.19 -12.20
C VAL A 84 -22.63 5.15 -11.10
N ILE A 85 -23.01 3.90 -11.36
CA ILE A 85 -22.78 2.78 -10.43
C ILE A 85 -21.29 2.46 -10.36
N ASN A 86 -20.67 2.29 -11.54
CA ASN A 86 -19.23 2.09 -11.65
C ASN A 86 -18.67 2.70 -12.93
N ASP A 87 -17.72 3.61 -12.79
CA ASP A 87 -16.94 4.11 -13.93
C ASP A 87 -15.77 3.15 -14.22
N GLU A 88 -15.88 2.34 -15.26
CA GLU A 88 -14.84 1.36 -15.60
C GLU A 88 -13.55 2.00 -16.17
N GLN A 89 -13.57 3.29 -16.51
CA GLN A 89 -12.39 3.99 -17.03
C GLN A 89 -11.43 4.46 -15.94
N THR A 90 -11.94 4.74 -14.74
CA THR A 90 -11.12 5.18 -13.60
C THR A 90 -10.87 4.02 -12.64
N ILE A 91 -9.67 3.45 -12.65
CA ILE A 91 -9.30 2.33 -11.76
C ILE A 91 -8.42 2.85 -10.63
N ILE A 92 -8.76 2.52 -9.38
CA ILE A 92 -7.89 2.81 -8.24
C ILE A 92 -7.04 1.58 -7.95
N ALA A 93 -5.72 1.77 -7.99
CA ALA A 93 -4.73 0.80 -7.57
C ALA A 93 -4.15 1.20 -6.21
N CYS A 94 -3.96 0.25 -5.29
CA CYS A 94 -3.31 0.53 -4.01
C CYS A 94 -2.40 -0.61 -3.53
N SER A 95 -1.41 -0.23 -2.71
CA SER A 95 -0.48 -1.12 -2.02
C SER A 95 -0.07 -0.52 -0.68
N VAL A 96 0.41 -1.35 0.23
CA VAL A 96 0.87 -0.96 1.58
C VAL A 96 2.33 -1.30 1.77
N THR A 97 3.15 -0.25 1.95
CA THR A 97 4.60 -0.32 2.17
C THR A 97 5.00 -0.19 3.65
N GLY A 98 4.03 0.02 4.54
CA GLY A 98 4.26 0.26 5.96
C GLY A 98 4.81 -0.97 6.70
N ALA A 99 5.80 -0.74 7.56
CA ALA A 99 6.39 -1.74 8.44
C ALA A 99 6.15 -1.38 9.93
N VAL A 100 5.95 -2.40 10.77
CA VAL A 100 5.68 -2.20 12.19
C VAL A 100 6.91 -1.70 12.94
N GLY A 101 6.69 -0.89 13.97
CA GLY A 101 7.74 -0.48 14.89
C GLY A 101 8.78 0.48 14.28
N THR A 102 8.56 1.05 13.11
CA THR A 102 9.55 1.90 12.43
C THR A 102 9.50 3.35 12.93
N SER A 103 10.66 3.98 13.17
CA SER A 103 10.74 5.39 13.59
C SER A 103 10.61 6.32 12.38
N LEU A 104 10.21 7.57 12.58
CA LEU A 104 10.08 8.50 11.45
C LEU A 104 11.42 8.73 10.72
N SER A 105 12.52 8.84 11.46
CA SER A 105 13.87 9.05 10.91
C SER A 105 14.31 7.98 9.91
N THR A 106 13.82 6.75 10.07
CA THR A 106 14.12 5.63 9.16
C THR A 106 13.32 5.67 7.85
N LEU A 107 12.26 6.49 7.78
CA LEU A 107 11.39 6.60 6.60
C LEU A 107 11.84 7.70 5.64
N LEU A 108 12.78 8.55 6.05
CA LEU A 108 13.22 9.71 5.28
C LEU A 108 14.10 9.30 4.09
N LYS A 109 14.06 10.09 3.02
CA LYS A 109 15.00 10.00 1.91
C LYS A 109 16.43 10.18 2.43
N GLY A 110 17.32 9.27 2.05
CA GLY A 110 18.73 9.29 2.50
C GLY A 110 18.98 8.69 3.88
N ALA A 111 17.97 8.11 4.55
CA ALA A 111 18.19 7.33 5.75
C ALA A 111 19.17 6.17 5.47
N THR A 112 20.28 6.12 6.19
CA THR A 112 21.39 5.18 5.95
C THR A 112 21.18 3.81 6.57
N SER A 113 20.30 3.71 7.58
CA SER A 113 20.08 2.48 8.35
C SER A 113 18.96 1.61 7.80
N THR A 114 18.06 2.15 6.96
CA THR A 114 16.87 1.43 6.48
C THR A 114 16.36 2.00 5.15
N PRO A 115 16.10 1.17 4.13
CA PRO A 115 15.73 1.67 2.81
C PRO A 115 14.21 1.78 2.58
N TYR A 116 13.45 2.27 3.56
CA TYR A 116 11.97 2.34 3.45
C TYR A 116 11.49 3.37 2.41
N TYR A 117 12.20 4.48 2.24
CA TYR A 117 11.92 5.43 1.17
C TYR A 117 12.08 4.77 -0.20
N GLN A 118 13.21 4.08 -0.42
CA GLN A 118 13.47 3.33 -1.65
C GLN A 118 12.42 2.25 -1.88
N ARG A 119 11.94 1.61 -0.80
CA ARG A 119 10.84 0.64 -0.88
C ARG A 119 9.55 1.27 -1.37
N LEU A 120 9.17 2.45 -0.85
CA LEU A 120 8.03 3.20 -1.36
C LEU A 120 8.19 3.51 -2.86
N ILE A 121 9.35 4.01 -3.27
CA ILE A 121 9.62 4.31 -4.68
C ILE A 121 9.54 3.05 -5.55
N SER A 122 10.11 1.93 -5.11
CA SER A 122 10.03 0.66 -5.86
C SER A 122 8.60 0.13 -5.96
N CYS A 123 7.76 0.38 -4.95
CA CYS A 123 6.32 0.06 -5.01
C CYS A 123 5.62 0.89 -6.08
N VAL A 124 5.90 2.21 -6.14
CA VAL A 124 5.36 3.10 -7.18
C VAL A 124 5.83 2.65 -8.57
N GLN A 125 7.10 2.30 -8.73
CA GLN A 125 7.63 1.75 -9.97
C GLN A 125 6.94 0.44 -10.37
N GLY A 126 6.67 -0.45 -9.40
CA GLY A 126 5.93 -1.69 -9.64
C GLY A 126 4.50 -1.42 -10.14
N HIS A 127 3.82 -0.41 -9.58
CA HIS A 127 2.52 0.04 -10.10
C HIS A 127 2.60 0.56 -11.55
N MET A 128 3.63 1.34 -11.89
CA MET A 128 3.83 1.82 -13.26
C MET A 128 4.06 0.65 -14.24
N GLN A 129 4.84 -0.36 -13.84
CA GLN A 129 5.07 -1.55 -14.65
C GLN A 129 3.79 -2.37 -14.84
N ALA A 130 3.05 -2.62 -13.75
CA ALA A 130 1.78 -3.35 -13.81
C ALA A 130 0.73 -2.62 -14.66
N ALA A 131 0.68 -1.29 -14.56
CA ALA A 131 -0.23 -0.47 -15.35
C ALA A 131 0.11 -0.50 -16.84
N ALA A 132 1.38 -0.38 -17.20
CA ALA A 132 1.84 -0.49 -18.58
C ALA A 132 1.53 -1.89 -19.16
N ALA A 133 1.77 -2.95 -18.39
CA ALA A 133 1.46 -4.33 -18.80
C ALA A 133 -0.05 -4.57 -18.98
N ALA A 134 -0.89 -3.85 -18.23
CA ALA A 134 -2.35 -3.86 -18.36
C ALA A 134 -2.87 -2.92 -19.48
N GLY A 135 -2.00 -2.19 -20.17
CA GLY A 135 -2.37 -1.28 -21.26
C GLY A 135 -2.86 0.09 -20.82
N HIS A 136 -2.65 0.48 -19.56
CA HIS A 136 -3.00 1.81 -19.06
C HIS A 136 -1.91 2.84 -19.40
N THR A 137 -2.33 3.97 -19.98
CA THR A 137 -1.42 5.02 -20.46
C THR A 137 -1.47 6.31 -19.63
N ASP A 138 -2.56 6.56 -18.89
CA ASP A 138 -2.67 7.67 -17.93
C ASP A 138 -2.65 7.11 -16.51
N VAL A 139 -1.52 7.24 -15.83
CA VAL A 139 -1.30 6.73 -14.47
C VAL A 139 -0.82 7.88 -13.59
N ARG A 140 -1.49 8.09 -12.47
CA ARG A 140 -1.19 9.18 -11.54
C ARG A 140 -1.22 8.67 -10.10
N VAL A 141 -0.35 9.23 -9.26
CA VAL A 141 -0.43 9.02 -7.82
C VAL A 141 -1.53 9.95 -7.27
N ALA A 142 -2.66 9.36 -6.88
CA ALA A 142 -3.81 10.11 -6.37
C ALA A 142 -3.66 10.52 -4.89
N GLY A 143 -2.82 9.82 -4.13
CA GLY A 143 -2.58 10.15 -2.72
C GLY A 143 -1.71 9.12 -2.00
N LEU A 144 -1.27 9.50 -0.81
CA LEU A 144 -0.52 8.64 0.11
C LEU A 144 -1.17 8.71 1.49
N VAL A 145 -1.47 7.54 2.06
CA VAL A 145 -1.99 7.43 3.43
C VAL A 145 -0.82 7.18 4.36
N PHE A 146 -0.50 8.16 5.20
CA PHE A 146 0.60 8.08 6.16
C PHE A 146 0.07 7.91 7.58
N LEU A 147 0.32 6.74 8.19
CA LEU A 147 -0.05 6.42 9.57
C LEU A 147 1.21 6.05 10.36
N GLN A 148 1.80 7.03 11.06
CA GLN A 148 3.00 6.87 11.90
C GLN A 148 2.87 7.74 13.16
N GLY A 149 3.54 7.35 14.26
CA GLY A 149 3.66 8.19 15.46
C GLY A 149 3.82 7.42 16.76
N LYS A 150 3.43 6.15 16.80
CA LYS A 150 3.43 5.31 18.02
C LYS A 150 4.83 5.04 18.58
N THR A 151 5.84 4.94 17.72
CA THR A 151 7.25 4.69 18.09
C THR A 151 8.06 5.96 18.28
N THR A 152 7.44 7.13 18.20
CA THR A 152 8.08 8.44 18.39
C THR A 152 7.85 8.96 19.82
N THR A 153 7.59 8.08 20.79
CA THR A 153 7.52 8.45 22.22
C THR A 153 8.92 8.66 22.78
N GLY A 154 9.45 9.86 22.54
CA GLY A 154 10.75 10.30 23.05
C GLY A 154 11.23 11.63 22.45
N TYR A 155 10.65 12.07 21.34
CA TYR A 155 10.94 13.38 20.74
C TYR A 155 9.71 14.27 20.84
N GLY A 156 9.83 15.41 21.53
CA GLY A 156 8.75 16.36 21.72
C GLY A 156 8.04 16.72 20.42
N THR A 157 6.74 16.96 20.52
CA THR A 157 5.78 17.21 19.44
C THR A 157 6.22 18.21 18.35
N ARG A 158 7.18 19.12 18.64
CA ARG A 158 7.76 20.07 17.67
C ARG A 158 8.69 19.46 16.60
N LYS A 159 9.28 18.28 16.82
CA LYS A 159 10.14 17.63 15.81
C LYS A 159 9.37 16.75 14.83
N LEU A 160 8.11 16.44 15.11
CA LEU A 160 7.28 15.66 14.20
C LEU A 160 6.87 16.49 12.98
N SER A 161 6.47 17.74 13.18
CA SER A 161 6.09 18.67 12.10
C SER A 161 7.25 18.95 11.15
N ALA A 162 8.43 19.27 11.67
CA ALA A 162 9.60 19.62 10.85
C ALA A 162 10.11 18.48 9.94
N ASN A 163 9.94 17.22 10.34
CA ASN A 163 10.36 16.06 9.53
C ASN A 163 9.31 15.64 8.49
N VAL A 164 8.05 16.05 8.66
CA VAL A 164 7.00 15.84 7.64
C VAL A 164 7.12 16.93 6.56
N GLU A 165 7.53 18.14 6.94
CA GLU A 165 7.75 19.27 6.03
C GLU A 165 9.03 19.16 5.19
N SER A 166 9.98 18.29 5.54
CA SER A 166 11.24 18.11 4.80
C SER A 166 11.13 17.12 3.62
N VAL A 167 9.93 16.89 3.10
CA VAL A 167 9.66 16.02 1.94
C VAL A 167 9.42 16.92 0.72
N ASP A 168 10.46 17.64 0.32
CA ASP A 168 10.56 18.36 -0.96
C ASP A 168 11.75 17.79 -1.77
#